data_AF-A0A0B8NTI3-F1
#
_entry.id   AF-A0A0B8NTI3-F1
#
_cell.length_a   1.000
_cell.length_b   1.000
_cell.length_c   1.000
_cell.angle_alpha   90.00
_cell.angle_beta   90.00
_cell.angle_gamma   90.00
#
_symmetry.space_group_name_H-M   'P 1'
#
loop_
_entity.id
_entity.type
_entity.pdbx_description
1 polymer ?
#
loop_
_entity_poly.entity_id
_entity_poly.type
_entity_poly.pdbx_seq_one_letter_code
_entity_poly.pdbx_strand_id
1 'polypeptide(L)' 'MVPFLIEDMFAQTGATYSRGDTWQSHVVTDGLLVTGQNPASSDASAKAVLALL' A
#
# COMPACT_ATOMS: atom_id res chain seq x y z
N MET A 1 -1.09 -6.23 20.00
CA MET A 1 -2.15 -5.24 19.70
C MET A 1 -1.58 -4.20 18.75
N VAL A 2 -2.34 -3.77 17.74
CA VAL A 2 -1.97 -2.66 16.85
C VAL A 2 -2.64 -1.40 17.40
N PRO A 3 -1.91 -0.29 17.65
CA PRO A 3 -2.45 0.87 18.36
C PRO A 3 -3.45 1.70 17.55
N PHE A 4 -3.54 1.50 16.25
CA PHE A 4 -4.46 2.20 15.33
C PHE A 4 -4.58 1.41 14.02
N LEU A 5 -5.64 1.67 13.25
CA LEU A 5 -5.77 1.17 11.89
C LEU A 5 -5.09 2.12 10.91
N ILE A 6 -4.36 1.55 9.96
CA ILE A 6 -3.69 2.31 8.90
C ILE A 6 -4.72 3.01 7.99
N GLU A 7 -5.88 2.38 7.77
CA GLU A 7 -7.01 2.98 7.03
C GLU A 7 -7.45 4.31 7.66
N ASP A 8 -7.64 4.35 8.97
CA ASP A 8 -8.02 5.56 9.69
C ASP A 8 -6.95 6.65 9.61
N MET A 9 -5.66 6.26 9.64
CA MET A 9 -4.57 7.22 9.46
C MET A 9 -4.57 7.83 8.07
N PHE A 10 -4.75 7.03 7.03
CA PHE A 10 -4.81 7.51 5.65
C PHE A 10 -6.02 8.43 5.42
N ALA A 11 -7.18 8.08 5.95
CA ALA A 11 -8.35 8.94 5.88
C ALA A 11 -8.10 10.31 6.56
N GLN A 12 -7.46 10.32 7.73
CA GLN A 12 -7.12 11.56 8.46
C GLN A 12 -6.13 12.46 7.73
N THR A 13 -5.23 11.88 6.92
CA THR A 13 -4.26 12.66 6.12
C THR A 13 -4.82 13.08 4.76
N GLY A 14 -6.08 12.75 4.45
CA GLY A 14 -6.71 13.03 3.16
C GLY A 14 -6.26 12.11 2.04
N ALA A 15 -5.58 11.01 2.35
CA ALA A 15 -5.18 10.01 1.37
C ALA A 15 -6.37 9.18 0.90
N THR A 16 -6.36 8.77 -0.37
CA THR A 16 -7.35 7.83 -0.90
C THR A 16 -6.94 6.40 -0.54
N TYR A 17 -7.58 5.83 0.47
CA TYR A 17 -7.33 4.44 0.88
C TYR A 17 -7.97 3.45 -0.10
N SER A 18 -7.25 2.38 -0.40
CA SER A 18 -7.78 1.20 -1.10
C SER A 18 -7.14 -0.06 -0.55
N ARG A 19 -7.85 -1.19 -0.64
CA ARG A 19 -7.34 -2.50 -0.23
C ARG A 19 -7.89 -3.60 -1.15
N GLY A 20 -7.06 -4.61 -1.39
CA GLY A 20 -7.47 -5.88 -1.94
C GLY A 20 -7.86 -6.87 -0.84
N ASP A 21 -8.16 -8.09 -1.27
CA ASP A 21 -8.52 -9.18 -0.37
C ASP A 21 -7.38 -9.52 0.60
N THR A 22 -7.76 -10.03 1.77
CA THR A 22 -6.80 -10.44 2.81
C THR A 22 -5.79 -11.44 2.25
N TRP A 23 -4.51 -11.20 2.52
CA TRP A 23 -3.37 -12.00 2.04
C TRP A 23 -3.12 -12.03 0.53
N GLN A 24 -3.94 -11.36 -0.27
CA GLN A 24 -3.65 -11.16 -1.69
C GLN A 24 -2.71 -9.97 -1.89
N SER A 25 -1.91 -10.03 -2.96
CA SER A 25 -1.06 -8.91 -3.34
C SER A 25 -1.91 -7.71 -3.76
N HIS A 26 -1.66 -6.54 -3.16
CA HIS A 26 -2.27 -5.27 -3.54
C HIS A 26 -1.23 -4.16 -3.45
N VAL A 27 -0.99 -3.49 -4.58
CA VAL A 27 0.02 -2.44 -4.74
C VAL A 27 -0.63 -1.23 -5.38
N VAL A 28 -0.35 -0.04 -4.84
CA VAL A 28 -0.79 1.23 -5.39
C VAL A 28 0.43 2.10 -5.64
N THR A 29 0.46 2.76 -6.80
CA THR A 29 1.47 3.75 -7.15
C THR A 29 0.79 5.07 -7.44
N ASP A 30 1.21 6.12 -6.75
CA ASP A 30 0.77 7.50 -6.97
C ASP A 30 2.00 8.41 -7.10
N GLY A 31 2.30 8.83 -8.33
CA GLY A 31 3.56 9.52 -8.65
C GLY A 31 4.78 8.69 -8.24
N LEU A 32 5.54 9.19 -7.25
CA LEU A 32 6.72 8.51 -6.70
C LEU A 32 6.44 7.73 -5.40
N LEU A 33 5.19 7.68 -4.94
CA LEU A 33 4.79 6.93 -3.74
C LEU A 33 4.27 5.55 -4.15
N VAL A 34 4.94 4.50 -3.68
CA VAL A 34 4.52 3.11 -3.82
C VAL A 34 4.12 2.54 -2.47
N THR A 35 2.93 1.94 -2.37
CA THR A 35 2.45 1.25 -1.15
C THR A 35 2.08 -0.19 -1.47
N GLY A 36 2.27 -1.10 -0.51
CA GLY A 36 1.87 -2.50 -0.59
C GLY A 36 1.15 -2.95 0.68
N GLN A 37 0.07 -3.70 0.53
CA GLN A 37 -0.85 -4.01 1.65
C GLN A 37 -0.28 -4.97 2.69
N ASN A 38 0.47 -5.98 2.25
CA ASN A 38 0.88 -7.11 3.10
C ASN A 38 2.15 -7.80 2.55
N PRO A 39 2.71 -8.81 3.24
CA PRO A 39 3.92 -9.50 2.79
C PRO A 39 3.84 -10.11 1.38
N ALA A 40 2.66 -10.57 0.95
CA ALA A 40 2.45 -11.11 -0.39
C ALA A 40 2.59 -10.04 -1.49
N SER A 41 2.50 -8.76 -1.13
CA SER A 41 2.66 -7.62 -2.05
C SER A 41 4.13 -7.22 -2.27
N SER A 42 5.08 -7.78 -1.52
CA SER A 42 6.48 -7.29 -1.49
C SER A 42 7.18 -7.29 -2.85
N ASP A 43 7.12 -8.42 -3.57
CA ASP A 43 7.74 -8.55 -4.91
C ASP A 43 7.11 -7.58 -5.93
N ALA A 44 5.78 -7.44 -5.91
CA ALA A 44 5.07 -6.51 -6.78
C ALA A 44 5.41 -5.04 -6.45
N SER A 45 5.51 -4.69 -5.17
CA SER A 45 5.93 -3.34 -4.75
C SER A 45 7.35 -3.02 -5.23
N ALA A 46 8.29 -3.96 -5.10
CA ALA A 46 9.66 -3.77 -5.56
C ALA A 46 9.73 -3.54 -7.09
N LYS A 47 8.95 -4.32 -7.86
CA LYS A 47 8.83 -4.13 -9.31
C LYS A 47 8.25 -2.76 -9.67
N ALA A 48 7.24 -2.29 -8.93
CA ALA A 48 6.66 -0.96 -9.14
C ALA A 48 7.69 0.16 -8.87
N VAL A 49 8.50 0.05 -7.82
CA VAL A 49 9.59 1.00 -7.56
C VAL A 49 10.61 1.00 -8.70
N LEU A 50 11.02 -0.18 -9.18
CA LEU A 50 11.98 -0.28 -10.30
C LEU A 50 11.45 0.36 -11.59
N ALA A 51 10.13 0.33 -11.81
CA ALA A 51 9.51 0.95 -12.98
C ALA A 51 9.48 2.49 -12.92
N LEU A 52 9.80 3.09 -11.77
CA LEU A 52 9.88 4.54 -11.57
C LEU A 52 11.31 5.11 -11.76
N LEU A 53 12.31 4.25 -12.03
CA LEU A 53 13.70 4.60 -12.30
C LEU A 53 13.95 4.83 -13.79
#